data_AF-A0A024HMU8-F1
#
_entry.id   AF-A0A024HMU8-F1
#
_cell.length_a   1.000
_cell.length_b   1.000
_cell.length_c   1.000
_cell.angle_alpha   90.00
_cell.angle_beta   90.00
_cell.angle_gamma   90.00
#
_symmetry.space_group_name_H-M   'P 1'
#
loop_
_entity.id
_entity.type
_entity.pdbx_description
1 polymer ?
#
loop_
_entity_poly.entity_id
_entity_poly.type
_entity_poly.pdbx_seq_one_letter_code
_entity_poly.pdbx_strand_id
1 'polypeptide(L)'
;MTYWLMVDYGEFDAQGIGKFTGPSAMHYSTELSQFQCIGWILECLDKTNGFCIRFDIRVDEKDYEREGLLTVGRLSEAAASALLETYDWEERFEIVWTAIDAEQKDIALGLNYEEEQNFWPCFEKVAKASKAEDILTLYKDALSEP
;
A
#
# COMPACT_ATOMS: atom_id res chain seq x y z
N MET A 1 -11.21 11.01 7.30
CA MET A 1 -10.49 10.03 8.15
C MET A 1 -10.69 8.68 7.51
N THR A 2 -9.62 8.00 7.11
CA THR A 2 -9.74 6.74 6.34
C THR A 2 -8.86 5.59 6.81
N TYR A 3 -8.07 5.84 7.85
CA TYR A 3 -7.51 4.83 8.75
C TYR A 3 -7.49 5.40 10.18
N TRP A 4 -7.74 4.58 11.19
CA TRP A 4 -7.54 4.93 12.60
C TRP A 4 -7.16 3.72 13.44
N LEU A 5 -6.39 3.97 14.50
CA LEU A 5 -6.10 3.05 15.59
C LEU A 5 -6.60 3.71 16.89
N MET A 6 -7.51 3.03 17.59
CA MET A 6 -7.92 3.41 18.93
C MET A 6 -7.17 2.54 19.92
N VAL A 7 -6.54 3.15 20.92
CA VAL A 7 -5.82 2.43 21.98
C VAL A 7 -6.49 2.71 23.31
N ASP A 8 -6.88 1.65 24.00
CA ASP A 8 -7.39 1.70 25.37
C ASP A 8 -6.27 1.27 26.34
N TYR A 9 -6.07 2.03 27.40
CA TYR A 9 -5.03 1.79 28.42
C TYR A 9 -5.69 1.36 29.72
N GLY A 10 -5.52 0.09 30.07
CA GLY A 10 -5.86 -0.46 31.38
C GLY A 10 -4.73 -0.28 32.39
N GLU A 11 -5.01 -0.63 33.65
CA GLU A 11 -4.02 -0.58 34.73
C GLU A 11 -2.82 -1.53 34.51
N PHE A 12 -3.00 -2.57 33.69
CA PHE A 12 -2.02 -3.64 33.47
C PHE A 12 -1.77 -4.01 32.00
N ASP A 13 -2.56 -3.47 31.08
CA ASP A 13 -2.50 -3.80 29.65
C ASP A 13 -2.93 -2.62 28.79
N ALA A 14 -2.57 -2.65 27.51
CA ALA A 14 -3.08 -1.74 26.50
C ALA A 14 -3.63 -2.55 25.33
N GLN A 15 -4.77 -2.14 24.78
CA GLN A 15 -5.45 -2.83 23.70
C GLN A 15 -5.73 -1.89 22.54
N GLY A 16 -5.57 -2.36 21.30
CA GLY A 16 -5.72 -1.60 20.08
C GLY A 16 -6.84 -2.11 19.18
N ILE A 17 -7.62 -1.21 18.60
CA ILE A 17 -8.61 -1.50 17.55
C ILE A 17 -8.30 -0.62 16.33
N GLY A 18 -8.00 -1.27 15.20
CA GLY A 18 -7.74 -0.60 13.93
C GLY A 18 -8.96 -0.62 13.00
N LYS A 19 -9.05 0.33 12.06
CA LYS A 19 -10.01 0.28 10.96
C LYS A 19 -9.58 1.11 9.76
N PHE A 20 -9.75 0.54 8.56
CA PHE A 20 -9.75 1.28 7.30
C PHE A 20 -11.19 1.57 6.86
N THR A 21 -11.46 2.78 6.37
CA THR A 21 -12.81 3.15 5.89
C THR A 21 -12.81 3.64 4.44
N GLY A 22 -11.67 3.62 3.76
CA GLY A 22 -11.52 4.02 2.36
C GLY A 22 -10.07 4.38 2.03
N PRO A 23 -9.81 4.88 0.80
CA PRO A 23 -8.50 5.41 0.42
C PRO A 23 -8.05 6.58 1.28
N SER A 24 -6.77 6.94 1.23
CA SER A 24 -6.23 8.03 2.04
C SER A 24 -6.85 9.38 1.69
N ALA A 25 -7.48 10.03 2.67
CA ALA A 25 -8.03 11.39 2.48
C ALA A 25 -6.95 12.47 2.29
N MET A 26 -5.67 12.13 2.49
CA MET A 26 -4.52 13.05 2.38
C MET A 26 -3.69 12.79 1.12
N HIS A 27 -3.81 11.61 0.51
CA HIS A 27 -2.96 11.19 -0.61
C HIS A 27 -3.84 10.79 -1.78
N TYR A 28 -4.01 11.72 -2.71
CA TYR A 28 -4.91 11.57 -3.86
C TYR A 28 -4.57 10.35 -4.74
N SER A 29 -3.29 9.98 -4.83
CA SER A 29 -2.84 8.79 -5.58
C SER A 29 -3.51 7.50 -5.12
N THR A 30 -3.93 7.42 -3.86
CA THR A 30 -4.65 6.24 -3.31
C THR A 30 -6.10 6.15 -3.78
N GLU A 31 -6.72 7.26 -4.18
CA GLU A 31 -8.06 7.25 -4.77
C GLU A 31 -8.00 6.88 -6.25
N LEU A 32 -6.91 7.28 -6.93
CA LEU A 32 -6.71 7.03 -8.35
C LEU A 32 -6.26 5.60 -8.65
N SER A 33 -5.33 5.06 -7.85
CA SER A 33 -4.66 3.80 -8.12
C SER A 33 -4.88 2.81 -6.98
N GLN A 34 -5.46 1.66 -7.32
CA GLN A 34 -5.55 0.52 -6.40
C GLN A 34 -4.16 0.12 -5.90
N PHE A 35 -3.15 0.18 -6.77
CA PHE A 35 -1.77 -0.14 -6.43
C PHE A 35 -1.22 0.77 -5.33
N GLN A 36 -1.41 2.09 -5.47
CA GLN A 36 -0.99 3.05 -4.43
C GLN A 36 -1.84 2.93 -3.17
N CYS A 37 -3.14 2.63 -3.29
CA CYS A 37 -4.00 2.39 -2.15
C CYS A 37 -3.51 1.20 -1.30
N ILE A 38 -3.12 0.09 -1.93
CA ILE A 38 -2.60 -1.07 -1.22
C ILE A 38 -1.25 -0.76 -0.56
N GLY A 39 -0.34 -0.07 -1.28
CA GLY A 39 0.93 0.36 -0.71
C GLY A 39 0.74 1.23 0.54
N TRP A 40 -0.21 2.16 0.49
CA TRP A 40 -0.58 2.99 1.65
C TRP A 40 -1.14 2.17 2.82
N ILE A 41 -2.03 1.20 2.55
CA ILE A 41 -2.55 0.29 3.60
C ILE A 41 -1.39 -0.43 4.29
N LEU A 42 -0.47 -1.03 3.53
CA LEU A 42 0.67 -1.76 4.06
C LEU A 42 1.60 -0.86 4.88
N GLU A 43 1.84 0.38 4.44
CA GLU A 43 2.63 1.35 5.20
C GLU A 43 1.96 1.72 6.53
N CYS A 44 0.64 1.90 6.54
CA CYS A 44 -0.13 2.11 7.76
C CYS A 44 -0.04 0.91 8.71
N LEU A 45 -0.11 -0.32 8.20
CA LEU A 45 0.03 -1.53 9.00
C LEU A 45 1.43 -1.65 9.61
N ASP A 46 2.49 -1.46 8.82
CA ASP A 46 3.87 -1.52 9.30
C ASP A 46 4.13 -0.48 10.41
N LYS A 47 3.65 0.76 10.22
CA LYS A 47 3.75 1.83 11.24
C LYS A 47 2.98 1.47 12.51
N THR A 48 1.80 0.87 12.36
CA THR A 48 0.93 0.47 13.47
C THR A 48 1.55 -0.66 14.27
N ASN A 49 2.06 -1.69 13.58
CA ASN A 49 2.73 -2.81 14.21
C ASN A 49 3.98 -2.33 14.97
N GLY A 50 4.80 -1.47 14.35
CA GLY A 50 5.95 -0.86 15.01
C GLY A 50 5.58 -0.04 16.25
N PHE A 51 4.47 0.71 16.20
CA PHE A 51 3.94 1.43 17.36
C PHE A 51 3.48 0.48 18.46
N CYS A 52 2.69 -0.54 18.12
CA CYS A 52 2.12 -1.48 19.09
C CYS A 52 3.20 -2.31 19.79
N ILE A 53 4.18 -2.82 19.04
CA ILE A 53 5.35 -3.52 19.59
C ILE A 53 6.11 -2.61 20.56
N ARG A 54 6.34 -1.34 20.19
CA ARG A 54 7.10 -0.40 21.02
C ARG A 54 6.44 -0.11 22.37
N PHE A 55 5.12 -0.12 22.41
CA PHE A 55 4.32 0.26 23.59
C PHE A 55 3.61 -0.93 24.25
N ASP A 56 3.94 -2.17 23.86
CA ASP A 56 3.32 -3.41 24.35
C ASP A 56 1.77 -3.38 24.26
N ILE A 57 1.26 -2.85 23.15
CA ILE A 57 -0.18 -2.75 22.88
C ILE A 57 -0.63 -4.02 22.15
N ARG A 58 -1.62 -4.70 22.70
CA ARG A 58 -2.25 -5.86 22.06
C ARG A 58 -3.29 -5.39 21.06
N VAL A 59 -3.03 -5.57 19.77
CA VAL A 59 -4.05 -5.34 18.75
C VAL A 59 -4.82 -6.63 18.57
N ASP A 60 -6.15 -6.55 18.42
CA ASP A 60 -6.92 -7.71 17.98
C ASP A 60 -6.58 -7.96 16.49
N GLU A 61 -5.52 -8.74 16.29
CA GLU A 61 -4.57 -8.67 15.17
C GLU A 61 -5.16 -9.02 13.78
N LYS A 62 -6.39 -9.51 13.65
CA LYS A 62 -6.70 -10.32 12.45
C LYS A 62 -7.79 -9.81 11.52
N ASP A 63 -8.70 -8.97 11.99
CA ASP A 63 -9.83 -8.60 11.14
C ASP A 63 -9.59 -7.29 10.37
N TYR A 64 -9.04 -6.25 11.00
CA TYR A 64 -8.99 -4.94 10.36
C TYR A 64 -7.95 -4.84 9.22
N GLU A 65 -6.83 -5.56 9.33
CA GLU A 65 -5.78 -5.59 8.31
C GLU A 65 -6.29 -6.27 7.04
N ARG A 66 -6.90 -7.45 7.24
CA ARG A 66 -7.53 -8.24 6.20
C ARG A 66 -8.71 -7.50 5.59
N GLU A 67 -9.62 -6.97 6.41
CA GLU A 67 -10.75 -6.16 5.96
C GLU A 67 -10.28 -4.96 5.13
N GLY A 68 -9.21 -4.28 5.56
CA GLY A 68 -8.60 -3.19 4.81
C GLY A 68 -8.14 -3.62 3.42
N LEU A 69 -7.37 -4.71 3.32
CA LEU A 69 -6.88 -5.21 2.03
C LEU A 69 -8.00 -5.71 1.11
N LEU A 70 -9.03 -6.35 1.65
CA LEU A 70 -10.15 -6.87 0.88
C LEU A 70 -11.11 -5.77 0.40
N THR A 71 -11.50 -4.87 1.30
CA THR A 71 -12.56 -3.90 1.02
C THR A 71 -12.02 -2.61 0.42
N VAL A 72 -10.95 -2.07 0.99
CA VAL A 72 -10.33 -0.81 0.55
C VAL A 72 -9.30 -1.09 -0.52
N GLY A 73 -8.41 -2.06 -0.29
CA GLY A 73 -7.42 -2.50 -1.26
C GLY A 73 -7.99 -3.31 -2.43
N ARG A 74 -9.26 -3.74 -2.34
CA ARG A 74 -9.98 -4.52 -3.37
C ARG A 74 -9.22 -5.78 -3.83
N LEU A 75 -8.47 -6.40 -2.93
CA LEU A 75 -7.72 -7.62 -3.23
C LEU A 75 -8.59 -8.87 -3.05
N SER A 76 -8.14 -9.96 -3.68
CA SER A 76 -8.66 -11.29 -3.38
C SER A 76 -8.16 -11.79 -2.01
N GLU A 77 -8.89 -12.73 -1.42
CA GLU A 77 -8.52 -13.39 -0.16
C GLU A 77 -7.11 -14.00 -0.21
N ALA A 78 -6.76 -14.61 -1.33
CA ALA A 78 -5.45 -15.23 -1.53
C ALA A 78 -4.33 -14.18 -1.54
N ALA A 79 -4.51 -13.08 -2.27
CA ALA A 79 -3.53 -12.01 -2.33
C ALA A 79 -3.40 -11.27 -1.00
N ALA A 80 -4.53 -10.99 -0.32
CA ALA A 80 -4.51 -10.35 1.00
C ALA A 80 -3.79 -11.23 2.03
N SER A 81 -4.05 -12.55 2.03
CA SER A 81 -3.38 -13.49 2.94
C SER A 81 -1.87 -13.54 2.68
N ALA A 82 -1.45 -13.64 1.41
CA ALA A 82 -0.04 -13.63 1.05
C ALA A 82 0.67 -12.35 1.51
N LEU A 83 0.03 -11.17 1.36
CA LEU A 83 0.62 -9.91 1.80
C LEU A 83 0.81 -9.80 3.31
N LEU A 84 -0.12 -10.31 4.11
CA LEU A 84 -0.01 -10.29 5.57
C LEU A 84 1.06 -11.25 6.10
N GLU A 85 1.44 -12.26 5.31
CA GLU A 85 2.52 -13.19 5.65
C GLU A 85 3.91 -12.71 5.20
N THR A 86 3.96 -11.67 4.37
CA THR A 86 5.20 -11.12 3.81
C THR A 86 5.56 -9.78 4.46
N TYR A 87 6.83 -9.58 4.80
CA TYR A 87 7.35 -8.32 5.36
C TYR A 87 8.32 -7.59 4.40
N ASP A 88 8.81 -8.26 3.36
CA ASP A 88 9.69 -7.68 2.38
C ASP A 88 8.91 -6.85 1.34
N TRP A 89 9.38 -5.63 1.07
CA TRP A 89 8.68 -4.70 0.17
C TRP A 89 8.84 -5.04 -1.31
N GLU A 90 9.90 -5.75 -1.72
CA GLU A 90 10.03 -6.25 -3.09
C GLU A 90 9.06 -7.41 -3.33
N GLU A 91 8.94 -8.34 -2.37
CA GLU A 91 7.99 -9.44 -2.48
C GLU A 91 6.53 -8.97 -2.39
N ARG A 92 6.21 -8.03 -1.48
CA ARG A 92 4.88 -7.39 -1.44
C ARG A 92 4.55 -6.70 -2.76
N PHE A 93 5.52 -6.05 -3.39
CA PHE A 93 5.33 -5.43 -4.70
C PHE A 93 4.91 -6.49 -5.73
N GLU A 94 5.65 -7.58 -5.85
CA GLU A 94 5.38 -8.65 -6.83
C GLU A 94 4.02 -9.30 -6.61
N ILE A 95 3.63 -9.53 -5.34
CA ILE A 95 2.31 -10.07 -4.99
C ILE A 95 1.21 -9.11 -5.48
N VAL A 96 1.29 -7.82 -5.14
CA VAL A 96 0.27 -6.85 -5.55
C VAL A 96 0.26 -6.68 -7.06
N TRP A 97 1.43 -6.51 -7.67
CA TRP A 97 1.56 -6.31 -9.11
C TRP A 97 0.99 -7.50 -9.89
N THR A 98 1.15 -8.72 -9.40
CA THR A 98 0.53 -9.90 -10.02
C THR A 98 -0.99 -9.96 -9.79
N ALA A 99 -1.47 -9.48 -8.64
CA ALA A 99 -2.87 -9.57 -8.23
C ALA A 99 -3.79 -8.51 -8.89
N ILE A 100 -3.27 -7.33 -9.24
CA ILE A 100 -4.07 -6.28 -9.88
C ILE A 100 -4.18 -6.47 -11.41
N ASP A 101 -5.27 -5.96 -11.98
CA ASP A 101 -5.52 -6.05 -13.42
C ASP A 101 -4.65 -5.09 -14.25
N ALA A 102 -4.72 -5.23 -15.59
CA ALA A 102 -3.95 -4.41 -16.52
C ALA A 102 -4.32 -2.92 -16.46
N GLU A 103 -5.59 -2.60 -16.23
CA GLU A 103 -6.06 -1.21 -16.15
C GLU A 103 -5.43 -0.50 -14.95
N GLN A 104 -5.41 -1.15 -13.78
CA GLN A 104 -4.77 -0.61 -12.58
C GLN A 104 -3.25 -0.50 -12.71
N LYS A 105 -2.61 -1.40 -13.46
CA LYS A 105 -1.19 -1.29 -13.80
C LYS A 105 -0.93 -0.07 -14.67
N ASP A 106 -1.74 0.14 -15.70
CA ASP A 106 -1.59 1.29 -16.59
C ASP A 106 -1.80 2.60 -15.84
N ILE A 107 -2.80 2.67 -14.95
CA ILE A 107 -2.99 3.81 -14.05
C ILE A 107 -1.75 4.03 -13.18
N ALA A 108 -1.24 2.98 -12.51
CA ALA A 108 -0.07 3.10 -11.65
C ALA A 108 1.19 3.54 -12.40
N LEU A 109 1.32 3.20 -13.68
CA LEU A 109 2.45 3.63 -14.52
C LEU A 109 2.27 5.05 -15.07
N GLY A 110 1.03 5.55 -15.16
CA GLY A 110 0.71 6.90 -15.61
C GLY A 110 0.72 7.97 -14.52
N LEU A 111 0.85 7.59 -13.25
CA LEU A 111 0.95 8.53 -12.13
C LEU A 111 2.26 9.34 -12.17
N ASN A 112 2.17 10.62 -11.81
CA ASN A 112 3.32 11.50 -11.72
C ASN A 112 3.92 11.46 -10.31
N TYR A 113 4.85 10.54 -10.07
CA TYR A 113 5.47 10.34 -8.75
C TYR A 113 6.40 11.47 -8.28
N GLU A 114 6.65 12.50 -9.10
CA GLU A 114 7.31 13.72 -8.63
C GLU A 114 6.35 14.63 -7.86
N GLU A 115 5.06 14.58 -8.18
CA GLU A 115 4.00 15.39 -7.58
C GLU A 115 3.09 14.57 -6.66
N GLU A 116 2.98 13.26 -6.91
CA GLU A 116 2.09 12.34 -6.23
C GLU A 116 2.86 11.39 -5.29
N GLN A 117 2.26 11.09 -4.13
CA GLN A 117 2.89 10.23 -3.14
C GLN A 117 3.07 8.81 -3.68
N ASN A 118 4.31 8.33 -3.62
CA ASN A 118 4.66 6.94 -3.90
C ASN A 118 4.81 6.15 -2.57
N PHE A 119 4.02 5.10 -2.42
CA PHE A 119 4.07 4.19 -1.27
C PHE A 119 4.92 2.94 -1.51
N TRP A 120 5.55 2.82 -2.69
CA TRP A 120 6.32 1.65 -3.09
C TRP A 120 7.81 2.02 -3.17
N PRO A 121 8.60 1.74 -2.11
CA PRO A 121 10.01 2.11 -2.08
C PRO A 121 10.84 1.44 -3.17
N CYS A 122 10.38 0.29 -3.68
CA CYS A 122 11.05 -0.47 -4.74
C CYS A 122 10.54 -0.13 -6.15
N PHE A 123 9.61 0.83 -6.29
CA PHE A 123 8.94 1.13 -7.55
C PHE A 123 9.92 1.47 -8.66
N GLU A 124 10.90 2.35 -8.43
CA GLU A 124 11.89 2.70 -9.46
C GLU A 124 12.73 1.51 -9.90
N LYS A 125 13.13 0.64 -8.96
CA LYS A 125 13.95 -0.54 -9.24
C LYS A 125 13.17 -1.54 -10.11
N VAL A 126 11.89 -1.74 -9.78
CA VAL A 126 11.02 -2.70 -10.47
C VAL A 126 10.43 -2.13 -11.78
N ALA A 127 10.13 -0.84 -11.84
CA ALA A 127 9.75 -0.15 -13.08
C ALA A 127 10.90 -0.17 -14.11
N LYS A 128 12.15 0.03 -13.64
CA LYS A 128 13.37 -0.12 -14.48
C LYS A 128 13.60 -1.57 -14.92
N ALA A 129 13.27 -2.56 -14.08
CA ALA A 129 13.44 -3.98 -14.39
C ALA A 129 12.32 -4.56 -15.28
N SER A 130 11.09 -4.06 -15.16
CA SER A 130 9.92 -4.51 -15.93
C SER A 130 9.83 -3.88 -17.32
N LYS A 131 10.56 -2.78 -17.59
CA LYS A 131 10.53 -2.06 -18.87
C LYS A 131 11.94 -1.69 -19.37
N ALA A 132 12.68 -2.66 -19.89
CA ALA A 132 13.97 -2.37 -20.52
C ALA A 132 13.85 -1.55 -21.83
N GLU A 133 12.71 -1.47 -22.51
CA GLU A 133 12.65 -0.74 -23.80
C GLU A 133 11.44 0.22 -23.97
N ASP A 134 10.23 -0.11 -23.49
CA ASP A 134 9.04 0.67 -23.90
C ASP A 134 8.69 1.89 -23.03
N ILE A 135 8.93 1.87 -21.71
CA ILE A 135 8.63 3.06 -20.85
C ILE A 135 9.68 4.15 -20.95
N LEU A 136 10.96 3.78 -21.02
CA LEU A 136 12.04 4.77 -21.11
C LEU A 136 11.95 5.56 -22.41
N THR A 137 11.37 4.98 -23.47
CA THR A 137 11.10 5.66 -24.73
C THR A 137 9.98 6.69 -24.56
N LEU A 138 8.85 6.31 -23.96
CA LEU A 138 7.74 7.24 -23.66
C LEU A 138 8.15 8.38 -22.70
N TYR A 139 9.01 8.09 -21.71
CA TYR A 139 9.49 9.09 -20.74
C TYR A 139 10.51 10.06 -21.37
N LYS A 140 11.33 9.60 -22.32
CA LYS A 140 12.27 10.46 -23.05
C LYS A 140 11.56 11.34 -24.08
N ASP A 141 10.52 10.83 -24.72
CA ASP A 141 9.75 11.61 -25.70
C ASP A 141 8.99 12.75 -25.00
N ALA A 142 8.44 12.53 -23.80
CA ALA A 142 7.81 13.57 -22.99
C ALA A 142 8.77 14.67 -22.48
N LEU A 143 10.05 14.34 -22.33
CA LEU A 143 11.11 15.29 -21.89
C LEU A 143 11.82 16.00 -23.06
N SER A 144 11.47 15.67 -24.30
CA SER A 144 12.13 16.18 -25.51
C SER A 144 11.25 17.10 -26.36
N GLU A 145 10.00 17.35 -25.97
CA GLU A 145 9.16 18.37 -26.63
C GLU A 145 9.49 19.76 -26.05
N PRO A 146 9.91 20.75 -26.89
CA PRO A 146 10.28 22.10 -26.46
C PRO A 146 9.10 22.99 -26.05
#